data_AF-A0A923R3N6-F1
#
_entry.id   AF-A0A923R3N6-F1
#
_cell.length_a   1.000
_cell.length_b   1.000
_cell.length_c   1.000
_cell.angle_alpha   90.00
_cell.angle_beta   90.00
_cell.angle_gamma   90.00
#
_symmetry.space_group_name_H-M   'P 1'
#
loop_
_entity.id
_entity.type
_entity.pdbx_description
1 polymer ?
#
loop_
_entity_poly.entity_id
_entity_poly.type
_entity_poly.pdbx_seq_one_letter_code
_entity_poly.pdbx_strand_id
1 'polypeptide(L)'
;MRLDLYNNSWYNPGAGFIKRTLWFFCNALILQNPLNPSSSLKILLLKIFGAKIGTGVTLKPAINIKYPWLLEIGNYVWIGEEVWIDNLAMVKIGNHCCLSQGAMLLTGSHNYKQQTFDLIIKNIILEDSVWIGAKSVVCPGVICFKDSVLAVGSIATQNLNSGMIYQGNPALLKRKR
;
A
#
# COMPACT_ATOMS: atom_id res chain seq x y z
N MET A 1 10.09 -24.60 5.90
CA MET A 1 8.98 -24.13 5.04
C MET A 1 8.67 -25.21 4.02
N ARG A 2 7.41 -25.64 3.92
CA ARG A 2 6.92 -26.70 3.01
C ARG A 2 5.73 -26.14 2.22
N LEU A 3 6.01 -25.64 1.02
CA LEU A 3 5.00 -24.94 0.20
C LEU A 3 3.92 -25.90 -0.34
N ASP A 4 4.19 -27.20 -0.38
CA ASP A 4 3.22 -28.25 -0.65
C ASP A 4 2.15 -28.38 0.45
N LEU A 5 2.44 -27.87 1.66
CA LEU A 5 1.49 -27.83 2.80
C LEU A 5 0.79 -26.46 2.94
N TYR A 6 1.08 -25.50 2.05
CA TYR A 6 0.48 -24.18 2.11
C TYR A 6 -1.02 -24.25 1.78
N ASN A 7 -1.83 -23.65 2.64
CA ASN A 7 -3.28 -23.58 2.47
C ASN A 7 -3.78 -22.15 2.63
N ASN A 8 -4.51 -21.65 1.62
CA ASN A 8 -5.15 -20.34 1.63
C ASN A 8 -6.66 -20.41 1.38
N SER A 9 -7.29 -21.57 1.58
CA SER A 9 -8.73 -21.75 1.36
C SER A 9 -9.60 -20.83 2.24
N TRP A 10 -9.09 -20.42 3.40
CA TRP A 10 -9.74 -19.46 4.29
C TRP A 10 -9.68 -18.02 3.76
N TYR A 11 -8.69 -17.70 2.90
CA TYR A 11 -8.48 -16.34 2.44
C TYR A 11 -9.47 -15.98 1.34
N ASN A 12 -10.26 -14.94 1.60
CA ASN A 12 -11.12 -14.34 0.61
C ASN A 12 -10.55 -12.99 0.14
N PRO A 13 -10.19 -12.83 -1.14
CA PRO A 13 -9.66 -11.58 -1.66
C PRO A 13 -10.73 -10.47 -1.81
N GLY A 14 -12.02 -10.76 -1.56
CA GLY A 14 -13.12 -9.79 -1.60
C GLY A 14 -13.73 -9.53 -2.97
N ALA A 15 -13.18 -10.12 -4.05
CA ALA A 15 -13.74 -10.05 -5.39
C ALA A 15 -13.70 -11.41 -6.09
N GLY A 16 -14.73 -11.67 -6.92
CA GLY A 16 -14.81 -12.85 -7.76
C GLY A 16 -13.67 -12.96 -8.78
N PHE A 17 -13.44 -14.18 -9.28
CA PHE A 17 -12.36 -14.49 -10.22
C PHE A 17 -12.32 -13.55 -11.44
N ILE A 18 -13.46 -13.33 -12.09
CA ILE A 18 -13.56 -12.49 -13.29
C ILE A 18 -13.08 -11.06 -13.01
N LYS A 19 -13.54 -10.44 -11.92
CA LYS A 19 -13.14 -9.08 -11.53
C LYS A 19 -11.64 -8.99 -11.26
N ARG A 20 -11.05 -9.99 -10.59
CA ARG A 20 -9.60 -10.05 -10.35
C ARG A 20 -8.81 -10.19 -11.64
N THR A 21 -9.26 -11.04 -12.56
CA THR A 21 -8.62 -11.23 -13.87
C THR A 21 -8.67 -9.96 -14.71
N LEU A 22 -9.83 -9.31 -14.80
CA LEU A 22 -9.96 -8.02 -15.51
C LEU A 22 -9.04 -6.96 -14.88
N TRP A 23 -9.02 -6.88 -13.55
CA TRP A 23 -8.15 -5.94 -12.86
C TRP A 23 -6.67 -6.20 -13.15
N PHE A 24 -6.24 -7.46 -13.17
CA PHE A 24 -4.85 -7.82 -13.48
C PHE A 24 -4.39 -7.19 -14.81
N PHE A 25 -5.19 -7.33 -15.88
CA PHE A 25 -4.87 -6.73 -17.16
C PHE A 25 -4.97 -5.20 -17.14
N CYS A 26 -5.99 -4.62 -16.51
CA CYS A 26 -6.10 -3.17 -16.38
C CYS A 26 -4.91 -2.55 -15.64
N ASN A 27 -4.49 -3.17 -14.53
CA ASN A 27 -3.36 -2.74 -13.73
C ASN A 27 -2.06 -2.81 -14.53
N ALA A 28 -1.82 -3.92 -15.24
CA ALA A 28 -0.63 -4.09 -16.07
C ALA A 28 -0.56 -3.09 -17.23
N LEU A 29 -1.66 -2.88 -17.95
CA LEU A 29 -1.68 -2.05 -19.16
C LEU A 29 -1.76 -0.54 -18.88
N ILE A 30 -2.36 -0.13 -17.76
CA ILE A 30 -2.65 1.28 -17.46
C ILE A 30 -1.82 1.81 -16.30
N LEU A 31 -1.81 1.13 -15.15
CA LEU A 31 -1.19 1.65 -13.93
C LEU A 31 0.33 1.44 -13.94
N GLN A 32 0.75 0.22 -14.26
CA GLN A 32 2.16 -0.16 -14.33
C GLN A 32 2.86 0.34 -15.59
N ASN A 33 2.11 0.76 -16.61
CA ASN A 33 2.68 1.28 -17.85
C ASN A 33 3.37 2.63 -17.61
N PRO A 34 4.70 2.73 -17.76
CA PRO A 34 5.45 3.97 -17.51
C PRO A 34 5.11 5.07 -18.53
N LEU A 35 4.55 4.72 -19.68
CA LEU A 35 4.16 5.66 -20.73
C LEU A 35 2.82 6.35 -20.47
N ASN A 36 2.09 5.97 -19.42
CA ASN A 36 0.82 6.58 -19.06
C ASN A 36 0.97 7.61 -17.93
N PRO A 37 1.08 8.92 -18.22
CA PRO A 37 1.16 9.96 -17.20
C PRO A 37 -0.20 10.32 -16.59
N SER A 38 -1.31 9.88 -17.18
CA SER A 38 -2.65 10.35 -16.79
C SER A 38 -3.02 9.83 -15.39
N SER A 39 -3.11 10.72 -14.41
CA SER A 39 -3.67 10.41 -13.08
C SER A 39 -5.17 10.16 -13.16
N SER A 40 -5.89 10.97 -13.94
CA SER A 40 -7.35 10.89 -14.05
C SER A 40 -7.84 9.55 -14.57
N LEU A 41 -7.16 8.98 -15.58
CA LEU A 41 -7.49 7.67 -16.12
C LEU A 41 -7.28 6.56 -15.08
N LYS A 42 -6.13 6.57 -14.38
CA LYS A 42 -5.84 5.61 -13.31
C LYS A 42 -6.87 5.69 -12.18
N ILE A 43 -7.24 6.90 -11.76
CA ILE A 43 -8.24 7.14 -10.71
C ILE A 43 -9.62 6.62 -11.15
N LEU A 44 -10.06 6.92 -12.37
CA LEU A 44 -11.33 6.44 -12.91
C LEU A 44 -11.40 4.91 -12.86
N LEU A 45 -10.37 4.23 -13.36
CA LEU A 45 -10.32 2.77 -13.35
C LEU A 45 -10.28 2.20 -11.93
N LEU A 46 -9.48 2.76 -11.04
CA LEU A 46 -9.46 2.34 -9.64
C LEU A 46 -10.85 2.45 -9.00
N LYS A 47 -11.58 3.54 -9.25
CA LYS A 47 -12.96 3.72 -8.77
C LYS A 47 -13.93 2.70 -9.38
N ILE A 48 -13.86 2.43 -10.68
CA ILE A 48 -14.67 1.39 -11.35
C ILE A 48 -14.43 0.02 -10.69
N PHE A 49 -13.19 -0.29 -10.34
CA PHE A 49 -12.85 -1.54 -9.67
C PHE A 49 -13.12 -1.54 -8.15
N GLY A 50 -13.62 -0.44 -7.59
CA GLY A 50 -14.15 -0.37 -6.22
C GLY A 50 -13.27 0.36 -5.20
N ALA A 51 -12.19 1.02 -5.61
CA ALA A 51 -11.44 1.89 -4.72
C ALA A 51 -12.25 3.13 -4.35
N LYS A 52 -12.14 3.59 -3.11
CA LYS A 52 -12.65 4.91 -2.70
C LYS A 52 -11.53 5.91 -2.80
N ILE A 53 -11.68 6.94 -3.62
CA ILE A 53 -10.63 7.93 -3.86
C ILE A 53 -11.24 9.32 -3.80
N GLY A 54 -10.66 10.18 -2.96
CA GLY A 54 -11.02 11.58 -2.81
C GLY A 54 -10.65 12.45 -4.01
N THR A 55 -10.54 13.75 -3.75
CA THR A 55 -10.23 14.79 -4.73
C THR A 55 -8.74 15.17 -4.68
N GLY A 56 -8.20 15.74 -5.75
CA GLY A 56 -6.81 16.22 -5.78
C GLY A 56 -5.74 15.13 -5.66
N VAL A 57 -6.07 13.87 -5.95
CA VAL A 57 -5.12 12.75 -5.90
C VAL A 57 -4.24 12.74 -7.16
N THR A 58 -2.93 12.62 -6.97
CA THR A 58 -1.94 12.50 -8.05
C THR A 58 -1.33 11.11 -8.03
N LEU A 59 -1.42 10.41 -9.17
CA LEU A 59 -0.91 9.06 -9.37
C LEU A 59 0.14 9.06 -10.49
N LYS A 60 1.40 8.93 -10.09
CA LYS A 60 2.52 8.92 -11.03
C LYS A 60 2.54 7.62 -11.87
N PRO A 61 3.34 7.56 -12.95
CA PRO A 61 3.46 6.36 -13.76
C PRO A 61 4.03 5.17 -12.99
N ALA A 62 3.87 3.97 -13.55
CA ALA A 62 4.45 2.73 -13.04
C ALA A 62 4.07 2.36 -11.60
N ILE A 63 2.87 2.76 -11.14
CA ILE A 63 2.36 2.32 -9.83
C ILE A 63 1.73 0.93 -9.95
N ASN A 64 1.72 0.18 -8.85
CA ASN A 64 1.09 -1.14 -8.79
C ASN A 64 0.14 -1.22 -7.60
N ILE A 65 -1.13 -1.57 -7.87
CA ILE A 65 -2.16 -1.76 -6.83
C ILE A 65 -2.78 -3.14 -7.02
N LYS A 66 -2.73 -3.98 -5.98
CA LYS A 66 -3.19 -5.37 -6.09
C LYS A 66 -4.70 -5.50 -6.16
N TYR A 67 -5.42 -4.94 -5.20
CA TYR A 67 -6.88 -5.06 -5.08
C TYR A 67 -7.53 -3.70 -4.81
N PRO A 68 -8.07 -3.01 -5.85
CA PRO A 68 -8.66 -1.68 -5.70
C PRO A 68 -9.81 -1.61 -4.70
N TRP A 69 -10.63 -2.66 -4.61
CA TRP A 69 -11.74 -2.74 -3.65
C TRP A 69 -11.30 -2.87 -2.18
N LEU A 70 -10.00 -2.98 -1.91
CA LEU A 70 -9.38 -2.93 -0.58
C LEU A 70 -8.50 -1.68 -0.42
N LEU A 71 -8.82 -0.59 -1.13
CA LEU A 71 -8.07 0.66 -1.12
C LEU A 71 -8.99 1.87 -0.89
N GLU A 72 -8.62 2.68 0.10
CA GLU A 72 -9.26 3.96 0.41
C GLU A 72 -8.17 5.04 0.42
N ILE A 73 -8.37 6.11 -0.37
CA ILE A 73 -7.47 7.25 -0.47
C ILE A 73 -8.28 8.52 -0.20
N GLY A 74 -7.81 9.34 0.75
CA GLY A 74 -8.36 10.65 1.07
C GLY A 74 -8.13 11.70 -0.02
N ASN A 75 -8.20 12.97 0.39
CA ASN A 75 -8.01 14.11 -0.50
C ASN A 75 -6.56 14.56 -0.55
N TYR A 76 -6.15 15.13 -1.69
CA TYR A 76 -4.83 15.75 -1.89
C TYR A 76 -3.66 14.81 -1.59
N VAL A 77 -3.76 13.56 -2.04
CA VAL A 77 -2.72 12.53 -1.85
C VAL A 77 -1.81 12.45 -3.07
N TRP A 78 -0.50 12.33 -2.82
CA TRP A 78 0.50 12.07 -3.85
C TRP A 78 1.02 10.64 -3.75
N ILE A 79 0.97 9.89 -4.86
CA ILE A 79 1.58 8.57 -4.99
C ILE A 79 2.64 8.63 -6.09
N GLY A 80 3.89 8.50 -5.68
CA GLY A 80 5.09 8.55 -6.53
C GLY A 80 5.24 7.35 -7.46
N GLU A 81 6.19 7.47 -8.38
CA GLU A 81 6.55 6.42 -9.33
C GLU A 81 6.91 5.12 -8.63
N GLU A 82 6.59 3.98 -9.23
CA GLU A 82 7.01 2.66 -8.72
C GLU A 82 6.49 2.32 -7.31
N VAL A 83 5.54 3.09 -6.77
CA VAL A 83 4.87 2.72 -5.52
C VAL A 83 4.08 1.44 -5.72
N TRP A 84 4.28 0.49 -4.81
CA TRP A 84 3.54 -0.77 -4.79
C TRP A 84 2.69 -0.90 -3.54
N ILE A 85 1.38 -0.98 -3.74
CA ILE A 85 0.40 -1.28 -2.70
C ILE A 85 -0.03 -2.74 -2.86
N ASP A 86 0.62 -3.64 -2.09
CA ASP A 86 0.32 -5.08 -2.02
C ASP A 86 -0.76 -5.33 -0.95
N ASN A 87 -2.00 -4.95 -1.29
CA ASN A 87 -3.13 -4.94 -0.37
C ASN A 87 -4.00 -6.22 -0.48
N LEU A 88 -3.57 -7.30 0.19
CA LEU A 88 -4.41 -8.47 0.54
C LEU A 88 -5.46 -8.15 1.60
N ALA A 89 -5.24 -7.10 2.40
CA ALA A 89 -6.14 -6.49 3.38
C ALA A 89 -6.43 -5.02 3.03
N MET A 90 -7.20 -4.34 3.87
CA MET A 90 -7.49 -2.92 3.72
C MET A 90 -6.21 -2.07 3.88
N VAL A 91 -5.92 -1.22 2.89
CA VAL A 91 -4.99 -0.07 2.99
C VAL A 91 -5.77 1.25 2.95
N LYS A 92 -5.83 1.95 4.08
CA LYS A 92 -6.46 3.27 4.18
C LYS A 92 -5.40 4.37 4.22
N ILE A 93 -5.51 5.35 3.32
CA ILE A 93 -4.63 6.51 3.24
C ILE A 93 -5.46 7.77 3.48
N GLY A 94 -5.09 8.56 4.49
CA GLY A 94 -5.74 9.81 4.87
C GLY A 94 -5.56 10.94 3.86
N ASN A 95 -5.93 12.14 4.28
CA ASN A 95 -5.77 13.37 3.49
C ASN A 95 -4.32 13.86 3.53
N HIS A 96 -3.88 14.56 2.49
CA HIS A 96 -2.56 15.21 2.43
C HIS A 96 -1.37 14.26 2.64
N CYS A 97 -1.55 12.96 2.38
CA CYS A 97 -0.46 12.00 2.45
C CYS A 97 0.44 12.06 1.22
N CYS A 98 1.72 11.74 1.42
CA CYS A 98 2.67 11.57 0.34
C CYS A 98 3.36 10.21 0.45
N LEU A 99 3.28 9.41 -0.60
CA LEU A 99 4.07 8.21 -0.78
C LEU A 99 5.09 8.52 -1.87
N SER A 100 6.35 8.63 -1.49
CA SER A 100 7.44 8.90 -2.43
C SER A 100 7.80 7.65 -3.25
N GLN A 101 8.55 7.87 -4.33
CA GLN A 101 8.85 6.82 -5.31
C GLN A 101 9.39 5.52 -4.69
N GLY A 102 8.98 4.40 -5.26
CA GLY A 102 9.41 3.05 -4.84
C GLY A 102 8.95 2.64 -3.44
N ALA A 103 8.09 3.41 -2.76
CA ALA A 103 7.56 3.01 -1.47
C ALA A 103 6.66 1.76 -1.59
N MET A 104 6.70 0.90 -0.59
CA MET A 104 5.93 -0.35 -0.57
C MET A 104 5.02 -0.41 0.65
N LEU A 105 3.74 -0.68 0.44
CA LEU A 105 2.76 -0.93 1.50
C LEU A 105 2.34 -2.40 1.41
N LEU A 106 2.72 -3.19 2.41
CA LEU A 106 2.58 -4.64 2.39
C LEU A 106 1.62 -5.09 3.48
N THR A 107 0.44 -5.58 3.09
CA THR A 107 -0.55 -6.09 4.06
C THR A 107 -0.42 -7.61 4.28
N GLY A 108 0.29 -8.30 3.40
CA GLY A 108 0.55 -9.73 3.46
C GLY A 108 1.91 -10.07 4.04
N SER A 109 2.00 -11.17 4.78
CA SER A 109 3.23 -11.84 5.17
C SER A 109 2.93 -13.33 5.39
N HIS A 110 3.89 -14.08 5.90
CA HIS A 110 3.71 -15.49 6.21
C HIS A 110 4.31 -15.83 7.57
N ASN A 111 3.69 -16.77 8.28
CA ASN A 111 4.25 -17.32 9.50
C ASN A 111 5.39 -18.28 9.17
N TYR A 112 6.60 -17.73 9.03
CA TYR A 112 7.81 -18.50 8.74
C TYR A 112 8.21 -19.47 9.87
N LYS A 113 7.61 -19.37 11.05
CA LYS A 113 7.83 -20.31 12.17
C LYS A 113 7.03 -21.61 12.00
N GLN A 114 6.01 -21.64 11.14
CA GLN A 114 5.24 -22.84 10.84
C GLN A 114 5.74 -23.50 9.55
N GLN A 115 5.71 -24.83 9.52
CA GLN A 115 6.08 -25.57 8.31
C GLN A 115 5.14 -25.26 7.14
N THR A 116 3.86 -25.05 7.42
CA THR A 116 2.77 -24.72 6.47
C THR A 116 2.87 -23.33 5.84
N PHE A 117 3.73 -22.45 6.38
CA PHE A 117 3.94 -21.09 5.87
C PHE A 117 2.64 -20.27 5.78
N ASP A 118 1.82 -20.36 6.82
CA ASP A 118 0.47 -19.79 6.84
C ASP A 118 0.49 -18.30 6.48
N LEU A 119 -0.45 -17.90 5.62
CA LEU A 119 -0.63 -16.52 5.21
C LEU A 119 -1.05 -15.65 6.42
N ILE A 120 -0.40 -14.50 6.58
CA ILE A 120 -0.74 -13.47 7.56
C ILE A 120 -1.22 -12.25 6.80
N ILE A 121 -2.36 -11.70 7.19
CA ILE A 121 -2.94 -10.51 6.55
C ILE A 121 -3.29 -9.50 7.64
N LYS A 122 -2.82 -8.26 7.50
CA LYS A 122 -3.14 -7.16 8.41
C LYS A 122 -3.32 -5.84 7.64
N ASN A 123 -4.29 -5.04 8.09
CA ASN A 123 -4.56 -3.73 7.50
C ASN A 123 -3.38 -2.76 7.70
N ILE A 124 -3.25 -1.79 6.80
CA ILE A 124 -2.37 -0.63 6.98
C ILE A 124 -3.23 0.61 7.00
N ILE A 125 -2.93 1.52 7.93
CA ILE A 125 -3.62 2.81 8.05
C ILE A 125 -2.57 3.90 8.06
N LEU A 126 -2.63 4.81 7.09
CA LEU A 126 -1.94 6.08 7.12
C LEU A 126 -2.99 7.15 7.44
N GLU A 127 -2.85 7.83 8.57
CA GLU A 127 -3.67 8.99 8.91
C GLU A 127 -3.25 10.23 8.09
N ASP A 128 -3.89 11.36 8.35
CA ASP A 128 -3.67 12.59 7.60
C ASP A 128 -2.22 13.09 7.70
N SER A 129 -1.73 13.69 6.62
CA SER A 129 -0.41 14.33 6.53
C SER A 129 0.80 13.41 6.76
N VAL A 130 0.61 12.09 6.62
CA VAL A 130 1.69 11.10 6.70
C VAL A 130 2.57 11.18 5.46
N TRP A 131 3.89 11.13 5.66
CA TRP A 131 4.86 11.02 4.58
C TRP A 131 5.65 9.71 4.66
N ILE A 132 5.48 8.88 3.64
CA ILE A 132 6.30 7.69 3.41
C ILE A 132 7.40 8.05 2.41
N GLY A 133 8.63 8.08 2.88
CA GLY A 133 9.82 8.40 2.10
C GLY A 133 10.10 7.40 0.98
N ALA A 134 10.96 7.80 0.05
CA ALA A 134 11.24 6.99 -1.13
C ALA A 134 11.88 5.65 -0.74
N LYS A 135 11.52 4.58 -1.45
CA LYS A 135 12.02 3.21 -1.21
C LYS A 135 11.81 2.70 0.23
N SER A 136 10.87 3.30 0.96
CA SER A 136 10.52 2.87 2.31
C SER A 136 9.43 1.81 2.28
N VAL A 137 9.38 0.98 3.33
CA VAL A 137 8.44 -0.15 3.43
C VAL A 137 7.58 0.02 4.68
N VAL A 138 6.26 -0.14 4.52
CA VAL A 138 5.29 -0.22 5.62
C VAL A 138 4.82 -1.67 5.74
N CYS A 139 5.15 -2.31 6.86
CA CYS A 139 4.84 -3.72 7.12
C CYS A 139 3.37 -3.97 7.52
N PRO A 140 2.91 -5.23 7.49
CA PRO A 140 1.52 -5.56 7.81
C PRO A 140 1.11 -5.11 9.22
N GLY A 141 -0.02 -4.43 9.33
CA GLY A 141 -0.59 -4.03 10.62
C GLY A 141 -0.13 -2.68 11.14
N VAL A 142 0.78 -2.00 10.41
CA VAL A 142 1.31 -0.71 10.84
C VAL A 142 0.27 0.39 10.65
N ILE A 143 0.12 1.20 11.70
CA ILE A 143 -0.58 2.48 11.69
C ILE A 143 0.46 3.60 11.71
N CYS A 144 0.47 4.45 10.70
CA CYS A 144 1.20 5.69 10.69
C CYS A 144 0.23 6.80 11.12
N PHE A 145 0.39 7.29 12.34
CA PHE A 145 -0.50 8.33 12.89
C PHE A 145 -0.20 9.70 12.26
N LYS A 146 -1.14 10.63 12.46
CA LYS A 146 -1.16 11.96 11.85
C LYS A 146 0.20 12.66 11.89
N ASP A 147 0.59 13.28 10.78
CA ASP A 147 1.85 14.04 10.62
C ASP A 147 3.15 13.21 10.77
N SER A 148 3.09 11.89 10.91
CA SER A 148 4.30 11.05 11.01
C SER A 148 5.07 10.95 9.69
N VAL A 149 6.39 10.75 9.79
CA VAL A 149 7.29 10.61 8.64
C VAL A 149 8.11 9.34 8.75
N LEU A 150 8.10 8.53 7.70
CA LEU A 150 9.05 7.44 7.51
C LEU A 150 10.12 7.90 6.54
N ALA A 151 11.36 8.10 7.01
CA ALA A 151 12.45 8.58 6.17
C ALA A 151 12.77 7.62 5.01
N VAL A 152 13.46 8.12 3.99
CA VAL A 152 13.92 7.35 2.81
C VAL A 152 14.58 6.02 3.22
N GLY A 153 14.25 4.95 2.49
CA GLY A 153 14.83 3.61 2.67
C GLY A 153 14.55 2.96 4.02
N SER A 154 13.56 3.45 4.78
CA SER A 154 13.29 2.97 6.13
C SER A 154 12.16 1.93 6.14
N ILE A 155 12.20 0.99 7.10
CA ILE A 155 11.23 -0.12 7.21
C ILE A 155 10.43 0.02 8.50
N ALA A 156 9.17 0.45 8.38
CA ALA A 156 8.25 0.52 9.51
C ALA A 156 7.74 -0.88 9.85
N THR A 157 8.24 -1.44 10.96
CA THR A 157 7.79 -2.73 11.53
C THR A 157 6.84 -2.55 12.71
N GLN A 158 6.57 -1.30 13.11
CA GLN A 158 5.71 -0.90 14.22
C GLN A 158 5.00 0.42 13.87
N ASN A 159 4.00 0.80 14.67
CA ASN A 159 3.27 2.04 14.49
C ASN A 159 4.19 3.27 14.60
N LEU A 160 3.89 4.31 13.81
CA LEU A 160 4.60 5.59 13.82
C LEU A 160 3.77 6.63 14.56
N ASN A 161 4.31 7.17 15.65
CA ASN A 161 3.62 8.15 16.49
C ASN A 161 3.37 9.48 15.77
N SER A 162 2.30 10.19 16.15
CA SER A 162 1.93 11.45 15.53
C SER A 162 3.04 12.50 15.61
N GLY A 163 3.28 13.22 14.51
CA GLY A 163 4.28 14.30 14.45
C GLY A 163 5.72 13.85 14.73
N MET A 164 6.04 12.57 14.50
CA MET A 164 7.37 12.01 14.72
C MET A 164 8.00 11.51 13.42
N ILE A 165 9.33 11.55 13.38
CA ILE A 165 10.16 11.07 12.26
C ILE A 165 10.85 9.77 12.67
N TYR A 166 10.69 8.74 11.84
CA TYR A 166 11.31 7.42 12.00
C TYR A 166 12.30 7.16 10.88
N GLN A 167 13.43 6.51 11.20
CA GLN A 167 14.48 6.18 10.24
C GLN A 167 15.17 4.86 10.58
N GLY A 168 15.51 4.09 9.55
CA GLY A 168 16.35 2.90 9.63
C GLY A 168 15.64 1.60 9.24
N ASN A 169 16.35 0.49 9.39
CA ASN A 169 15.85 -0.87 9.23
C ASN A 169 16.28 -1.73 10.44
N PRO A 170 15.37 -2.00 11.41
CA PRO A 170 14.01 -1.46 11.49
C PRO A 170 13.99 0.04 11.74
N ALA A 171 12.91 0.72 11.36
CA ALA A 171 12.76 2.15 11.55
C ALA A 171 12.53 2.47 13.03
N LEU A 172 13.40 3.31 13.60
CA LEU A 172 13.31 3.76 15.00
C LEU A 172 12.97 5.25 15.06
N LEU A 173 12.29 5.65 16.13
CA LEU A 173 12.02 7.07 16.42
C LEU A 173 13.34 7.84 16.47
N LYS A 174 13.43 8.95 15.72
CA LYS A 174 14.62 9.82 15.71
C LYS A 174 14.37 11.18 16.33
N ARG A 175 13.30 11.85 15.93
CA ARG A 175 12.98 13.21 16.39
C ARG A 175 11.52 13.56 16.12
N LYS A 176 11.07 14.63 16.75
CA LYS A 176 9.82 15.31 16.38
C LYS A 176 9.96 15.96 15.00
N ARG A 177 8.86 15.99 14.25
CA ARG A 177 8.74 16.67 12.96
C ARG A 177 8.89 18.18 13.10
#